data_AF-A0A062X1G1-F1
#
_entry.id   AF-A0A062X1G1-F1
#
_cell.length_a   1.000
_cell.length_b   1.000
_cell.length_c   1.000
_cell.angle_alpha   90.00
_cell.angle_beta   90.00
_cell.angle_gamma   90.00
#
_symmetry.space_group_name_H-M   'P 1'
#
loop_
_entity.id
_entity.type
_entity.pdbx_description
1 polymer ?
#
loop_
_entity_poly.entity_id
_entity_poly.type
_entity_poly.pdbx_seq_one_letter_code
_entity_poly.pdbx_strand_id
1 'polypeptide(L)'
;MKRKRPSPRGSEGDFSVVYSALVAAALTALCTVAAILLVAPHARRAVAVCGLVAAVTVGLACAEIRRRGHEIVHLRRRQAATEQELMHRLEIQEAETSRLAVEVLPAAISRLHRGDSVEEALSGSSQSPALGAAFIKAHDDVVRSVLEAVKAEEDLRDSSQRAFVNVARRVQAIVHQQFQDLREMEERHGGNPDVFDDLLRLDHGTALIGRLADSLAVLGGSRPGRQWQHPVPLFNVLRGAMSRIIGYQRVELHSVVEVAISGPTVEPLIHALAELLDNATRYSPPQTRVHMTAVEVQSGIAVEIEDGGVGLGEEARLRAERVLAEVKSGLDLADLGGNPRLGLSVVGRLAQTHRFQVSLRPSAYGGVRAVLIIPRDLATAVPLSAASPGAAVRPNPNTPMPAIALESEEPQRIKINNNGLPQRRRGVTAPLNGSGSQRSLTAPRGPQSAAPPPPVSSNASAPAAPPPPPGLWLAAFQNAVSGESTSTQHALTDDASSKESE
;
A
#
# COMPACT_ATOMS: atom_id res chain seq x y z
N MET A 1 -28.16 13.38 -35.55
CA MET A 1 -29.52 12.96 -36.02
C MET A 1 -30.46 14.15 -36.05
N LYS A 2 -31.08 14.44 -37.21
CA LYS A 2 -32.02 15.55 -37.41
C LYS A 2 -33.28 15.33 -36.54
N ARG A 3 -33.47 16.13 -35.49
CA ARG A 3 -34.69 16.13 -34.66
C ARG A 3 -35.88 16.62 -35.49
N LYS A 4 -36.84 15.72 -35.69
CA LYS A 4 -38.13 15.97 -36.37
C LYS A 4 -38.94 16.93 -35.49
N ARG A 5 -39.21 18.15 -35.96
CA ARG A 5 -40.09 19.10 -35.25
C ARG A 5 -41.49 18.46 -35.09
N PRO A 6 -42.13 18.55 -33.91
CA PRO A 6 -43.51 18.10 -33.76
C PRO A 6 -44.45 19.04 -34.55
N SER A 7 -45.24 18.44 -35.44
CA SER A 7 -46.30 19.12 -36.20
C SER A 7 -47.44 19.55 -35.25
N PRO A 8 -48.05 20.73 -35.43
CA PRO A 8 -49.14 21.22 -34.59
C PRO A 8 -50.45 20.52 -34.98
N ARG A 9 -50.64 19.26 -34.55
CA ARG A 9 -51.92 18.52 -34.68
C ARG A 9 -52.97 18.90 -33.62
N GLY A 10 -52.92 20.14 -33.13
CA GLY A 10 -53.77 20.59 -32.02
C GLY A 10 -55.17 21.04 -32.46
N SER A 11 -55.34 21.51 -33.69
CA SER A 11 -56.58 22.16 -34.15
C SER A 11 -57.52 21.26 -34.97
N GLU A 12 -57.02 20.22 -35.63
CA GLU A 12 -57.86 19.35 -36.47
C GLU A 12 -58.80 18.45 -35.65
N GLY A 13 -58.40 18.07 -34.43
CA GLY A 13 -59.22 17.24 -33.54
C GLY A 13 -60.44 17.97 -32.97
N ASP A 14 -60.29 19.24 -32.62
CA ASP A 14 -61.39 20.04 -32.07
C ASP A 14 -62.47 20.32 -33.12
N PHE A 15 -62.08 20.56 -34.38
CA PHE A 15 -63.03 20.72 -35.49
C PHE A 15 -63.80 19.44 -35.81
N SER A 16 -63.12 18.27 -35.81
CA SER A 16 -63.78 16.99 -36.10
C SER A 16 -64.80 16.59 -35.03
N VAL A 17 -64.53 16.90 -33.76
CA VAL A 17 -65.42 16.54 -32.66
C VAL A 17 -66.61 17.51 -32.59
N VAL A 18 -66.38 18.82 -32.80
CA VAL A 18 -67.46 19.83 -32.90
C VAL A 18 -68.38 19.51 -34.08
N TYR A 19 -67.81 19.12 -35.22
CA TYR A 19 -68.58 18.70 -36.38
C TYR A 19 -69.38 17.43 -36.09
N SER A 20 -68.79 16.42 -35.44
CA SER A 20 -69.51 15.18 -35.08
C SER A 20 -70.66 15.40 -34.08
N ALA A 21 -70.50 16.30 -33.12
CA ALA A 21 -71.53 16.66 -32.15
C ALA A 21 -72.68 17.47 -32.79
N LEU A 22 -72.34 18.42 -33.67
CA LEU A 22 -73.33 19.17 -34.45
C LEU A 22 -74.08 18.26 -35.43
N VAL A 23 -73.37 17.31 -36.06
CA VAL A 23 -73.97 16.30 -36.94
C VAL A 23 -74.89 15.36 -36.17
N ALA A 24 -74.50 14.89 -34.98
CA ALA A 24 -75.35 14.06 -34.13
C ALA A 24 -76.62 14.80 -33.67
N ALA A 25 -76.47 16.05 -33.22
CA ALA A 25 -77.60 16.90 -32.85
C ALA A 25 -78.52 17.20 -34.06
N ALA A 26 -77.95 17.52 -35.22
CA ALA A 26 -78.69 17.76 -36.46
C ALA A 26 -79.41 16.50 -36.96
N LEU A 27 -78.77 15.33 -36.87
CA LEU A 27 -79.39 14.04 -37.20
C LEU A 27 -80.54 13.72 -36.26
N THR A 28 -80.40 13.96 -34.94
CA THR A 28 -81.52 13.78 -34.00
C THR A 28 -82.67 14.73 -34.31
N ALA A 29 -82.40 16.00 -34.62
CA ALA A 29 -83.41 16.96 -35.03
C ALA A 29 -84.12 16.51 -36.33
N LEU A 30 -83.36 16.06 -37.34
CA LEU A 30 -83.90 15.57 -38.60
C LEU A 30 -84.79 14.33 -38.40
N CYS A 31 -84.35 13.35 -37.60
CA CYS A 31 -85.12 12.17 -37.24
C CYS A 31 -86.42 12.55 -36.50
N THR A 32 -86.39 13.56 -35.64
CA THR A 32 -87.58 14.03 -34.92
C THR A 32 -88.58 14.73 -35.84
N VAL A 33 -88.11 15.53 -36.80
CA VAL A 33 -88.96 16.15 -37.83
C VAL A 33 -89.61 15.08 -38.71
N ALA A 34 -88.85 14.08 -39.14
CA ALA A 34 -89.37 12.95 -39.91
C ALA A 34 -90.43 12.14 -39.14
N ALA A 35 -90.20 11.88 -37.85
CA ALA A 35 -91.15 11.20 -36.98
C ALA A 35 -92.45 11.99 -36.77
N ILE A 36 -92.39 13.32 -36.67
CA ILE A 36 -93.58 14.19 -36.56
C ILE A 36 -94.45 14.11 -37.84
N LEU A 37 -93.83 13.99 -39.02
CA LEU A 37 -94.53 13.92 -40.30
C LEU A 37 -95.24 12.56 -40.51
N LEU A 38 -94.71 11.48 -39.95
CA LEU A 38 -95.24 10.11 -40.09
C LEU A 38 -96.35 9.75 -39.08
N VAL A 39 -96.57 10.56 -38.05
CA VAL A 39 -97.47 10.25 -36.92
C VAL A 39 -98.82 11.01 -37.03
N ALA A 40 -99.89 10.37 -36.55
CA ALA A 40 -101.26 10.91 -36.54
C ALA A 40 -101.36 12.27 -35.81
N PRO A 41 -102.30 13.16 -36.22
CA PRO A 41 -102.34 14.56 -35.75
C PRO A 41 -102.35 14.73 -34.23
N HIS A 42 -103.01 13.80 -33.52
CA HIS A 42 -103.14 13.84 -32.05
C HIS A 42 -101.87 13.45 -31.30
N ALA A 43 -100.91 12.76 -31.93
CA ALA A 43 -99.66 12.30 -31.30
C ALA A 43 -98.43 13.18 -31.64
N ARG A 44 -98.54 14.13 -32.58
CA ARG A 44 -97.44 15.01 -33.00
C ARG A 44 -96.82 15.83 -31.86
N ARG A 45 -97.65 16.32 -30.91
CA ARG A 45 -97.18 17.09 -29.75
C ARG A 45 -96.27 16.27 -28.85
N ALA A 46 -96.62 15.01 -28.58
CA ALA A 46 -95.81 14.12 -27.76
C ALA A 46 -94.46 13.81 -28.43
N VAL A 47 -94.46 13.52 -29.74
CA VAL A 47 -93.24 13.24 -30.51
C VAL A 47 -92.30 14.47 -30.55
N ALA A 48 -92.86 15.68 -30.69
CA ALA A 48 -92.06 16.91 -30.67
C ALA A 48 -91.38 17.16 -29.32
N VAL A 49 -92.10 16.93 -28.21
CA VAL A 49 -91.53 17.06 -26.85
C VAL A 49 -90.44 16.00 -26.62
N CYS A 50 -90.69 14.73 -26.96
CA CYS A 50 -89.69 13.67 -26.84
C CYS A 50 -88.45 13.94 -27.70
N GLY A 51 -88.64 14.48 -28.91
CA GLY A 51 -87.56 14.84 -29.81
C GLY A 51 -86.70 16.00 -29.31
N LEU A 52 -87.32 17.04 -28.77
CA LEU A 52 -86.61 18.16 -28.14
C LEU A 52 -85.80 17.69 -26.93
N VAL A 53 -86.39 16.86 -26.06
CA VAL A 53 -85.69 16.28 -24.90
C VAL A 53 -84.49 15.46 -25.36
N ALA A 54 -84.62 14.62 -26.39
CA ALA A 54 -83.52 13.83 -26.94
C ALA A 54 -82.40 14.71 -27.55
N ALA A 55 -82.73 15.78 -28.28
CA ALA A 55 -81.74 16.68 -28.84
C ALA A 55 -80.96 17.44 -27.74
N VAL A 56 -81.65 17.89 -26.68
CA VAL A 56 -81.02 18.58 -25.55
C VAL A 56 -80.12 17.64 -24.75
N THR A 57 -80.54 16.40 -24.48
CA THR A 57 -79.71 15.42 -23.75
C THR A 57 -78.45 15.04 -24.53
N VAL A 58 -78.56 14.86 -25.85
CA VAL A 58 -77.40 14.61 -26.73
C VAL A 58 -76.47 15.83 -26.76
N GLY A 59 -77.00 17.05 -26.86
CA GLY A 59 -76.20 18.28 -26.81
C GLY A 59 -75.42 18.44 -25.50
N LEU A 60 -76.08 18.21 -24.35
CA LEU A 60 -75.44 18.24 -23.03
C LEU A 60 -74.39 17.14 -22.86
N ALA A 61 -74.68 15.91 -23.33
CA ALA A 61 -73.71 14.81 -23.31
C ALA A 61 -72.47 15.13 -24.15
N CYS A 62 -72.63 15.68 -25.35
CA CYS A 62 -71.53 16.13 -26.20
C CYS A 62 -70.71 17.26 -25.56
N ALA A 63 -71.38 18.23 -24.90
CA ALA A 63 -70.71 19.32 -24.20
C ALA A 63 -69.86 18.82 -23.02
N GLU A 64 -70.37 17.86 -22.24
CA GLU A 64 -69.62 17.22 -21.14
C GLU A 64 -68.46 16.36 -21.65
N ILE A 65 -68.64 15.59 -22.74
CA ILE A 65 -67.55 14.85 -23.38
C ILE A 65 -66.43 15.80 -23.82
N ARG A 66 -66.77 16.98 -24.38
CA ARG A 66 -65.78 18.00 -24.77
C ARG A 66 -65.06 18.58 -23.56
N ARG A 67 -65.81 18.95 -22.51
CA ARG A 67 -65.23 19.49 -21.27
C ARG A 67 -64.22 18.53 -20.67
N ARG A 68 -64.61 17.26 -20.53
CA ARG A 68 -63.72 16.18 -20.07
C ARG A 68 -62.55 15.95 -21.03
N GLY A 69 -62.78 16.04 -22.33
CA GLY A 69 -61.73 15.93 -23.36
C GLY A 69 -60.64 17.00 -23.22
N HIS A 70 -61.01 18.27 -23.06
CA HIS A 70 -60.04 19.35 -22.83
C HIS A 70 -59.28 19.17 -21.53
N GLU A 71 -59.96 18.77 -20.46
CA GLU A 71 -59.34 18.51 -19.16
C GLU A 71 -58.31 17.37 -19.25
N ILE A 72 -58.66 16.27 -19.93
CA ILE A 72 -57.76 15.13 -20.18
C ILE A 72 -56.53 15.58 -20.99
N VAL A 73 -56.71 16.36 -22.06
CA VAL A 73 -55.59 16.85 -22.88
C VAL A 73 -54.67 17.75 -22.07
N HIS A 74 -55.23 18.63 -21.25
CA HIS A 74 -54.45 19.52 -20.40
C HIS A 74 -53.68 18.76 -19.31
N LEU A 75 -54.33 17.77 -18.66
CA LEU A 75 -53.67 16.88 -17.70
C LEU A 75 -52.54 16.06 -18.35
N ARG A 76 -52.77 15.51 -19.55
CA ARG A 76 -51.74 14.79 -20.31
C ARG A 76 -50.55 15.66 -20.67
N ARG A 77 -50.79 16.92 -21.08
CA ARG A 77 -49.71 17.88 -21.36
C ARG A 77 -48.88 18.20 -20.12
N ARG A 78 -49.54 18.40 -18.96
CA ARG A 78 -48.85 18.61 -17.69
C ARG A 78 -48.03 17.38 -17.29
N GLN A 79 -48.60 16.18 -17.39
CA GLN A 79 -47.88 14.93 -17.12
C GLN A 79 -46.67 14.77 -18.02
N ALA A 80 -46.82 14.95 -19.34
CA ALA A 80 -45.72 14.84 -20.29
C ALA A 80 -44.61 15.88 -20.02
N ALA A 81 -44.96 17.10 -19.61
CA ALA A 81 -43.98 18.12 -19.24
C ALA A 81 -43.21 17.75 -17.97
N THR A 82 -43.91 17.26 -16.93
CA THR A 82 -43.27 16.78 -15.69
C THR A 82 -42.38 15.58 -15.95
N GLU A 83 -42.84 14.63 -16.77
CA GLU A 83 -42.07 13.44 -17.15
C GLU A 83 -40.79 13.83 -17.90
N GLN A 84 -40.87 14.78 -18.86
CA GLN A 84 -39.70 15.30 -19.57
C GLN A 84 -38.71 16.00 -18.64
N GLU A 85 -39.19 16.81 -17.70
CA GLU A 85 -38.33 17.49 -16.70
C GLU A 85 -37.62 16.47 -15.80
N LEU A 86 -38.33 15.44 -15.33
CA LEU A 86 -37.73 14.38 -14.52
C LEU A 86 -36.71 13.56 -15.30
N MET A 87 -37.01 13.17 -16.54
CA MET A 87 -36.06 12.47 -17.42
C MET A 87 -34.81 13.31 -17.65
N HIS A 88 -34.97 14.61 -17.92
CA HIS A 88 -33.84 15.50 -18.13
C HIS A 88 -32.96 15.64 -16.88
N ARG A 89 -33.56 15.73 -15.69
CA ARG A 89 -32.81 15.75 -14.42
C ARG A 89 -32.07 14.44 -14.18
N LEU A 90 -32.67 13.30 -14.49
CA LEU A 90 -32.02 12.00 -14.38
C LEU A 90 -30.83 11.88 -15.33
N GLU A 91 -30.97 12.33 -16.59
CA GLU A 91 -29.86 12.36 -17.56
C GLU A 91 -28.68 13.21 -17.06
N ILE A 92 -28.96 14.36 -16.45
CA ILE A 92 -27.94 15.23 -15.87
C ILE A 92 -27.27 14.56 -14.66
N GLN A 93 -28.05 13.95 -13.77
CA GLN A 93 -27.52 13.25 -12.60
C GLN A 93 -26.65 12.04 -12.98
N GLU A 94 -27.08 11.27 -13.98
CA GLU A 94 -26.32 10.12 -14.50
C GLU A 94 -25.00 10.58 -15.14
N ALA A 95 -25.04 11.64 -15.96
CA ALA A 95 -23.85 12.23 -16.55
C ALA A 95 -22.85 12.73 -15.48
N GLU A 96 -23.32 13.41 -14.43
CA GLU A 96 -22.43 13.87 -13.36
C GLU A 96 -21.89 12.72 -12.53
N THR A 97 -22.72 11.72 -12.19
CA THR A 97 -22.26 10.55 -11.42
C THR A 97 -21.18 9.78 -12.19
N SER A 98 -21.35 9.65 -13.51
CA SER A 98 -20.34 9.06 -14.40
C SER A 98 -19.06 9.91 -14.41
N ARG A 99 -19.18 11.23 -14.56
CA ARG A 99 -18.06 12.17 -14.50
C ARG A 99 -17.33 12.12 -13.15
N LEU A 100 -18.06 11.98 -12.04
CA LEU A 100 -17.48 11.83 -10.71
C LEU A 100 -16.56 10.62 -10.66
N ALA A 101 -17.04 9.47 -11.11
CA ALA A 101 -16.32 8.21 -11.06
C ALA A 101 -15.14 8.16 -12.03
N VAL A 102 -15.29 8.69 -13.25
CA VAL A 102 -14.31 8.54 -14.34
C VAL A 102 -13.27 9.67 -14.33
N GLU A 103 -13.66 10.89 -13.97
CA GLU A 103 -12.79 12.07 -14.08
C GLU A 103 -12.43 12.65 -12.71
N VAL A 104 -13.44 13.00 -11.90
CA VAL A 104 -13.23 13.80 -10.68
C VAL A 104 -12.46 13.01 -9.62
N LEU A 105 -12.91 11.80 -9.30
CA LEU A 105 -12.32 11.01 -8.23
C LEU A 105 -10.87 10.60 -8.56
N PRO A 106 -10.55 10.05 -9.74
CA PRO A 106 -9.17 9.76 -10.11
C PRO A 106 -8.27 11.00 -10.12
N ALA A 107 -8.79 12.16 -10.57
CA ALA A 107 -8.04 13.42 -10.54
C ALA A 107 -7.78 13.90 -9.10
N ALA A 108 -8.77 13.80 -8.21
CA ALA A 108 -8.64 14.18 -6.81
C ALA A 108 -7.64 13.27 -6.06
N ILE A 109 -7.71 11.94 -6.28
CA ILE A 109 -6.73 10.99 -5.74
C ILE A 109 -5.32 11.28 -6.27
N SER A 110 -5.19 11.58 -7.57
CA SER A 110 -3.89 11.94 -8.18
C SER A 110 -3.32 13.27 -7.64
N ARG A 111 -4.17 14.18 -7.15
CA ARG A 111 -3.75 15.40 -6.44
C ARG A 111 -3.30 15.10 -5.02
N LEU A 112 -4.03 14.25 -4.31
CA LEU A 112 -3.64 13.78 -2.98
C LEU A 112 -2.26 13.11 -3.02
N HIS A 113 -2.01 12.21 -3.98
CA HIS A 113 -0.69 11.58 -4.18
C HIS A 113 0.44 12.56 -4.54
N ARG A 114 0.14 13.77 -5.01
CA ARG A 114 1.13 14.82 -5.27
C ARG A 114 1.41 15.70 -4.05
N GLY A 115 0.71 15.47 -2.94
CA GLY A 115 0.89 16.17 -1.68
C GLY A 115 -0.15 17.26 -1.38
N ASP A 116 -1.20 17.41 -2.19
CA ASP A 116 -2.31 18.33 -1.89
C ASP A 116 -3.07 17.83 -0.65
N SER A 117 -3.58 18.77 0.17
CA SER A 117 -4.54 18.45 1.24
C SER A 117 -5.88 17.94 0.67
N VAL A 118 -6.69 17.28 1.51
CA VAL A 118 -8.02 16.79 1.12
C VAL A 118 -8.89 17.97 0.64
N GLU A 119 -8.82 19.10 1.34
CA GLU A 119 -9.54 20.34 1.00
C GLU A 119 -9.09 20.95 -0.33
N GLU A 120 -7.78 20.97 -0.61
CA GLU A 120 -7.24 21.47 -1.87
C GLU A 120 -7.64 20.57 -3.05
N ALA A 121 -7.61 19.25 -2.85
CA ALA A 121 -8.02 18.26 -3.84
C ALA A 121 -9.50 18.42 -4.21
N LEU A 122 -10.37 18.63 -3.21
CA LEU A 122 -11.81 18.92 -3.38
C LEU A 122 -12.06 20.26 -4.09
N SER A 123 -11.28 21.29 -3.81
CA SER A 123 -11.49 22.64 -4.37
C SER A 123 -11.35 22.72 -5.89
N GLY A 124 -10.78 21.70 -6.54
CA GLY A 124 -10.60 21.63 -8.00
C GLY A 124 -11.71 20.88 -8.75
N SER A 125 -12.64 20.22 -8.07
CA SER A 125 -13.76 19.53 -8.72
C SER A 125 -14.83 20.53 -9.13
N SER A 126 -14.73 21.05 -10.34
CA SER A 126 -15.67 22.05 -10.88
C SER A 126 -17.11 21.53 -10.88
N GLN A 127 -17.97 22.18 -10.09
CA GLN A 127 -19.38 21.85 -9.91
C GLN A 127 -20.20 22.21 -11.14
N SER A 128 -21.06 21.29 -11.58
CA SER A 128 -22.05 21.58 -12.63
C SER A 128 -23.20 22.42 -12.04
N PRO A 129 -23.46 23.65 -12.55
CA PRO A 129 -24.54 24.50 -12.05
C PRO A 129 -25.94 23.96 -12.33
N ALA A 130 -26.05 22.84 -13.07
CA ALA A 130 -27.30 22.18 -13.42
C ALA A 130 -27.86 21.27 -12.29
N LEU A 131 -27.13 21.09 -11.20
CA LEU A 131 -27.48 20.16 -10.11
C LEU A 131 -28.07 20.89 -8.91
N GLY A 132 -28.96 20.20 -8.18
CA GLY A 132 -29.48 20.71 -6.92
C GLY A 132 -28.40 20.71 -5.82
N ALA A 133 -28.45 21.69 -4.91
CA ALA A 133 -27.48 21.87 -3.83
C ALA A 133 -27.28 20.61 -2.97
N ALA A 134 -28.34 19.83 -2.72
CA ALA A 134 -28.27 18.58 -1.96
C ALA A 134 -27.43 17.51 -2.68
N PHE A 135 -27.52 17.44 -4.01
CA PHE A 135 -26.76 16.47 -4.80
C PHE A 135 -25.28 16.84 -4.90
N ILE A 136 -25.00 18.14 -5.05
CA ILE A 136 -23.62 18.68 -5.01
C ILE A 136 -22.96 18.35 -3.67
N LYS A 137 -23.65 18.63 -2.56
CA LYS A 137 -23.15 18.29 -1.22
C LYS A 137 -22.88 16.78 -1.07
N ALA A 138 -23.79 15.92 -1.55
CA ALA A 138 -23.60 14.48 -1.49
C ALA A 138 -22.39 14.02 -2.32
N HIS A 139 -22.14 14.61 -3.49
CA HIS A 139 -20.94 14.35 -4.29
C HIS A 139 -19.67 14.75 -3.53
N ASP A 140 -19.63 15.97 -2.99
CA ASP A 140 -18.49 16.46 -2.23
C ASP A 140 -18.21 15.59 -1.00
N ASP A 141 -19.26 15.15 -0.29
CA ASP A 141 -19.16 14.26 0.86
C ASP A 141 -18.59 12.87 0.47
N VAL A 142 -19.01 12.32 -0.68
CA VAL A 142 -18.47 11.04 -1.21
C VAL A 142 -17.00 11.17 -1.58
N VAL A 143 -16.63 12.22 -2.33
CA VAL A 143 -15.22 12.44 -2.72
C VAL A 143 -14.37 12.65 -1.47
N ARG A 144 -14.84 13.45 -0.51
CA ARG A 144 -14.14 13.65 0.77
C ARG A 144 -13.92 12.33 1.49
N SER A 145 -14.96 11.52 1.65
CA SER A 145 -14.85 10.24 2.36
C SER A 145 -13.85 9.30 1.70
N VAL A 146 -13.81 9.25 0.36
CA VAL A 146 -12.80 8.45 -0.35
C VAL A 146 -11.40 9.01 -0.16
N LEU A 147 -11.21 10.34 -0.24
CA LEU A 147 -9.91 10.98 -0.02
C LEU A 147 -9.41 10.79 1.42
N GLU A 148 -10.28 10.88 2.41
CA GLU A 148 -9.97 10.61 3.81
C GLU A 148 -9.56 9.15 4.03
N ALA A 149 -10.27 8.20 3.40
CA ALA A 149 -9.91 6.79 3.47
C ALA A 149 -8.55 6.51 2.82
N VAL A 150 -8.28 7.08 1.64
CA VAL A 150 -6.98 6.95 0.96
C VAL A 150 -5.85 7.58 1.79
N LYS A 151 -6.10 8.75 2.39
CA LYS A 151 -5.13 9.42 3.27
C LYS A 151 -4.84 8.60 4.53
N ALA A 152 -5.88 8.06 5.17
CA ALA A 152 -5.73 7.23 6.36
C ALA A 152 -4.91 5.96 6.06
N GLU A 153 -5.12 5.36 4.89
CA GLU A 153 -4.34 4.22 4.41
C GLU A 153 -2.87 4.60 4.16
N GLU A 154 -2.61 5.74 3.51
CA GLU A 154 -1.26 6.25 3.29
C GLU A 154 -0.54 6.54 4.63
N ASP A 155 -1.23 7.20 5.57
CA ASP A 155 -0.70 7.49 6.91
C ASP A 155 -0.41 6.20 7.71
N LEU A 156 -1.26 5.18 7.60
CA LEU A 156 -1.04 3.87 8.22
C LEU A 156 0.20 3.19 7.64
N ARG A 157 0.34 3.20 6.32
CA ARG A 157 1.50 2.65 5.63
C ARG A 157 2.80 3.36 6.01
N ASP A 158 2.77 4.69 6.09
CA ASP A 158 3.89 5.53 6.53
C ASP A 158 4.28 5.25 7.99
N SER A 159 3.29 5.13 8.87
CA SER A 159 3.49 4.82 10.29
C SER A 159 4.13 3.43 10.48
N SER A 160 3.68 2.45 9.70
CA SER A 160 4.22 1.10 9.68
C SER A 160 5.67 1.10 9.22
N GLN A 161 5.99 1.79 8.12
CA GLN A 161 7.36 1.93 7.61
C GLN A 161 8.29 2.55 8.67
N ARG A 162 7.84 3.60 9.36
CA ARG A 162 8.62 4.24 10.45
C ARG A 162 8.81 3.29 11.63
N ALA A 163 7.81 2.48 11.98
CA ALA A 163 7.92 1.48 13.03
C ALA A 163 9.01 0.44 12.72
N PHE A 164 9.08 -0.07 11.49
CA PHE A 164 10.14 -0.98 11.05
C PHE A 164 11.54 -0.38 11.19
N VAL A 165 11.75 0.86 10.75
CA VAL A 165 13.04 1.56 10.91
C VAL A 165 13.40 1.72 12.38
N ASN A 166 12.43 2.07 13.23
CA ASN A 166 12.66 2.22 14.66
C ASN A 166 13.02 0.89 15.34
N VAL A 167 12.33 -0.20 15.00
CA VAL A 167 12.66 -1.55 15.49
C VAL A 167 14.05 -1.96 15.01
N ALA A 168 14.35 -1.80 13.72
CA ALA A 168 15.65 -2.09 13.14
C ALA A 168 16.78 -1.37 13.89
N ARG A 169 16.63 -0.06 14.14
CA ARG A 169 17.63 0.73 14.86
C ARG A 169 17.85 0.24 16.30
N ARG A 170 16.79 -0.18 16.99
CA ARG A 170 16.89 -0.73 18.36
C ARG A 170 17.61 -2.08 18.35
N VAL A 171 17.29 -2.97 17.42
CA VAL A 171 17.98 -4.25 17.27
C VAL A 171 19.44 -4.03 16.90
N GLN A 172 19.76 -3.11 15.99
CA GLN A 172 21.13 -2.75 15.64
C GLN A 172 21.93 -2.24 16.86
N ALA A 173 21.33 -1.43 17.72
CA ALA A 173 21.98 -0.96 18.95
C ALA A 173 22.29 -2.12 19.90
N ILE A 174 21.36 -3.08 20.06
CA ILE A 174 21.57 -4.28 20.88
C ILE A 174 22.67 -5.16 20.29
N VAL A 175 22.64 -5.42 18.98
CA VAL A 175 23.66 -6.21 18.27
C VAL A 175 25.04 -5.56 18.42
N HIS A 176 25.12 -4.23 18.31
CA HIS A 176 26.37 -3.51 18.48
C HIS A 176 26.93 -3.67 19.90
N GLN A 177 26.06 -3.60 20.92
CA GLN A 177 26.48 -3.87 22.30
C GLN A 177 26.95 -5.32 22.46
N GLN A 178 26.24 -6.29 21.91
CA GLN A 178 26.64 -7.71 21.95
C GLN A 178 28.00 -7.94 21.30
N PHE A 179 28.30 -7.29 20.17
CA PHE A 179 29.62 -7.35 19.55
C PHE A 179 30.73 -6.83 20.47
N GLN A 180 30.47 -5.74 21.21
CA GLN A 180 31.43 -5.20 22.17
C GLN A 180 31.65 -6.19 23.34
N ASP A 181 30.57 -6.75 23.88
CA ASP A 181 30.63 -7.71 24.99
C ASP A 181 31.37 -8.99 24.58
N LEU A 182 31.10 -9.52 23.37
CA LEU A 182 31.80 -10.69 22.82
C LEU A 182 33.28 -10.41 22.61
N ARG A 183 33.64 -9.22 22.11
CA ARG A 183 35.04 -8.82 21.94
C ARG A 183 35.78 -8.69 23.27
N GLU A 184 35.14 -8.14 24.30
CA GLU A 184 35.70 -8.11 25.66
C GLU A 184 35.89 -9.53 26.24
N MET A 185 34.98 -10.45 25.94
CA MET A 185 35.13 -11.86 26.34
C MET A 185 36.27 -12.54 25.58
N GLU A 186 36.41 -12.29 24.27
CA GLU A 186 37.52 -12.79 23.46
C GLU A 186 38.87 -12.28 23.97
N GLU A 187 38.97 -10.99 24.29
CA GLU A 187 40.19 -10.40 24.85
C GLU A 187 40.58 -11.02 26.20
N ARG A 188 39.60 -11.36 27.05
CA ARG A 188 39.85 -11.97 28.37
C ARG A 188 40.08 -13.48 28.34
N HIS A 189 39.42 -14.20 27.43
CA HIS A 189 39.31 -15.66 27.49
C HIS A 189 39.65 -16.38 26.17
N GLY A 190 39.98 -15.67 25.10
CA GLY A 190 40.24 -16.22 23.77
C GLY A 190 41.47 -17.13 23.67
N GLY A 191 42.31 -17.17 24.72
CA GLY A 191 43.39 -18.15 24.83
C GLY A 191 42.91 -19.58 25.12
N ASN A 192 41.67 -19.78 25.56
CA ASN A 192 41.09 -21.10 25.80
C ASN A 192 40.35 -21.59 24.52
N PRO A 193 40.79 -22.69 23.88
CA PRO A 193 40.17 -23.20 22.64
C PRO A 193 38.67 -23.49 22.75
N ASP A 194 38.20 -24.01 23.87
CA ASP A 194 36.77 -24.35 24.05
C ASP A 194 35.91 -23.10 24.13
N VAL A 195 36.38 -22.08 24.86
CA VAL A 195 35.71 -20.78 24.95
C VAL A 195 35.75 -20.05 23.61
N PHE A 196 36.84 -20.19 22.86
CA PHE A 196 36.97 -19.59 21.54
C PHE A 196 35.98 -20.20 20.53
N ASP A 197 35.77 -21.53 20.52
CA ASP A 197 34.75 -22.15 19.66
C ASP A 197 33.33 -21.63 20.00
N ASP A 198 33.01 -21.54 21.28
CA ASP A 198 31.72 -20.99 21.73
C ASP A 198 31.57 -19.50 21.35
N LEU A 199 32.62 -18.69 21.50
CA LEU A 199 32.61 -17.28 21.10
C LEU A 199 32.42 -17.11 19.60
N LEU A 200 33.06 -17.94 18.76
CA LEU A 200 32.86 -17.93 17.31
C LEU A 200 31.40 -18.24 16.93
N ARG A 201 30.77 -19.19 17.62
CA ARG A 201 29.34 -19.51 17.41
C ARG A 201 28.45 -18.34 17.80
N LEU A 202 28.73 -17.68 18.92
CA LEU A 202 27.97 -16.52 19.38
C LEU A 202 28.13 -15.32 18.46
N ASP A 203 29.37 -15.02 18.01
CA ASP A 203 29.65 -13.95 17.06
C ASP A 203 28.86 -14.12 15.75
N HIS A 204 28.83 -15.35 15.22
CA HIS A 204 28.03 -15.66 14.05
C HIS A 204 26.52 -15.45 14.31
N GLY A 205 26.03 -15.91 15.46
CA GLY A 205 24.64 -15.67 15.90
C GLY A 205 24.29 -14.18 15.95
N THR A 206 25.16 -13.36 16.54
CA THR A 206 25.01 -11.92 16.64
C THR A 206 25.04 -11.25 15.26
N ALA A 207 25.92 -11.68 14.35
CA ALA A 207 25.95 -11.21 12.97
C ALA A 207 24.63 -11.52 12.23
N LEU A 208 24.00 -12.67 12.48
CA LEU A 208 22.71 -13.03 11.89
C LEU A 208 21.56 -12.16 12.42
N ILE A 209 21.58 -11.80 13.71
CA ILE A 209 20.62 -10.85 14.29
C ILE A 209 20.83 -9.45 13.68
N GLY A 210 22.08 -9.04 13.47
CA GLY A 210 22.41 -7.81 12.75
C GLY A 210 21.80 -7.79 11.34
N ARG A 211 21.92 -8.90 10.60
CA ARG A 211 21.28 -9.05 9.28
C ARG A 211 19.76 -8.92 9.35
N LEU A 212 19.10 -9.51 10.34
CA LEU A 212 17.64 -9.36 10.51
C LEU A 212 17.27 -7.88 10.71
N ALA A 213 18.07 -7.15 11.49
CA ALA A 213 17.86 -5.72 11.69
C ALA A 213 18.03 -4.93 10.37
N ASP A 214 19.03 -5.27 9.56
CA ASP A 214 19.23 -4.68 8.23
C ASP A 214 18.05 -5.00 7.29
N SER A 215 17.52 -6.23 7.32
CA SER A 215 16.34 -6.63 6.56
C SER A 215 15.10 -5.81 6.95
N LEU A 216 14.88 -5.56 8.25
CA LEU A 216 13.82 -4.67 8.73
C LEU A 216 14.04 -3.21 8.30
N ALA A 217 15.29 -2.73 8.30
CA ALA A 217 15.63 -1.39 7.84
C ALA A 217 15.32 -1.21 6.35
N VAL A 218 15.65 -2.20 5.52
CA VAL A 218 15.34 -2.20 4.07
C VAL A 218 13.84 -2.17 3.82
N LEU A 219 13.05 -2.95 4.57
CA LEU A 219 11.58 -2.89 4.50
C LEU A 219 11.04 -1.51 4.92
N GLY A 220 11.68 -0.91 5.93
CA GLY A 220 11.48 0.48 6.34
C GLY A 220 11.93 1.54 5.32
N GLY A 221 12.42 1.14 4.14
CA GLY A 221 12.89 2.03 3.08
C GLY A 221 14.30 2.61 3.30
N SER A 222 15.03 2.13 4.30
CA SER A 222 16.43 2.52 4.52
C SER A 222 17.37 1.79 3.54
N ARG A 223 18.53 2.38 3.27
CA ARG A 223 19.58 1.72 2.48
C ARG A 223 20.38 0.75 3.36
N PRO A 224 20.88 -0.37 2.81
CA PRO A 224 21.82 -1.25 3.50
C PRO A 224 23.04 -0.45 4.02
N GLY A 225 23.51 -0.79 5.22
CA GLY A 225 24.39 0.07 6.00
C GLY A 225 25.79 0.28 5.43
N ARG A 226 26.37 -0.69 4.74
CA ARG A 226 27.74 -0.60 4.20
C ARG A 226 27.75 -0.06 2.78
N GLN A 227 28.53 1.01 2.55
CA GLN A 227 28.72 1.57 1.21
C GLN A 227 30.10 1.20 0.69
N TRP A 228 30.14 0.57 -0.48
CA TRP A 228 31.37 0.26 -1.17
C TRP A 228 31.64 1.34 -2.22
N GLN A 229 32.82 1.93 -2.20
CA GLN A 229 33.18 3.03 -3.12
C GLN A 229 33.76 2.52 -4.44
N HIS A 230 34.31 1.30 -4.45
CA HIS A 230 35.04 0.76 -5.60
C HIS A 230 34.36 -0.51 -6.11
N PRO A 231 34.50 -0.84 -7.41
CA PRO A 231 33.97 -2.09 -7.94
C PRO A 231 34.58 -3.31 -7.23
N VAL A 232 33.74 -4.31 -6.93
CA VAL A 232 34.15 -5.53 -6.22
C VAL A 232 33.93 -6.74 -7.15
N PRO A 233 34.90 -7.66 -7.29
CA PRO A 233 34.73 -8.88 -8.09
C PRO A 233 33.47 -9.67 -7.68
N LEU A 234 32.67 -10.11 -8.66
CA LEU A 234 31.42 -10.83 -8.41
C LEU A 234 31.64 -12.06 -7.53
N PHE A 235 32.74 -12.79 -7.73
CA PHE A 235 33.12 -13.91 -6.87
C PHE A 235 33.16 -13.53 -5.37
N ASN A 236 33.71 -12.36 -5.04
CA ASN A 236 33.77 -11.85 -3.66
C ASN A 236 32.39 -11.43 -3.15
N VAL A 237 31.54 -10.86 -4.01
CA VAL A 237 30.15 -10.54 -3.69
C VAL A 237 29.36 -11.82 -3.35
N LEU A 238 29.49 -12.86 -4.17
CA LEU A 238 28.82 -14.15 -3.96
C LEU A 238 29.29 -14.81 -2.65
N ARG A 239 30.59 -14.81 -2.37
CA ARG A 239 31.13 -15.29 -1.09
C ARG A 239 30.64 -14.46 0.10
N GLY A 240 30.54 -13.15 -0.06
CA GLY A 240 29.98 -12.25 0.95
C GLY A 240 28.50 -12.52 1.26
N ALA A 241 27.73 -12.98 0.27
CA ALA A 241 26.36 -13.44 0.48
C ALA A 241 26.31 -14.77 1.23
N MET A 242 27.18 -15.72 0.86
CA MET A 242 27.29 -17.02 1.55
C MET A 242 27.66 -16.85 3.02
N SER A 243 28.60 -15.96 3.36
CA SER A 243 29.05 -15.77 4.75
C SER A 243 27.96 -15.19 5.67
N ARG A 244 26.84 -14.72 5.11
CA ARG A 244 25.72 -14.14 5.85
C ARG A 244 24.61 -15.12 6.18
N ILE A 245 24.75 -16.41 5.84
CA ILE A 245 23.73 -17.43 6.12
C ILE A 245 24.29 -18.51 7.04
N ILE A 246 23.42 -19.11 7.86
CA ILE A 246 23.79 -20.24 8.73
C ILE A 246 24.24 -21.43 7.88
N GLY A 247 23.47 -21.73 6.83
CA GLY A 247 23.69 -22.89 5.95
C GLY A 247 24.83 -22.74 4.94
N TYR A 248 25.81 -21.85 5.15
CA TYR A 248 26.83 -21.51 4.16
C TYR A 248 27.64 -22.73 3.68
N GLN A 249 27.90 -23.69 4.57
CA GLN A 249 28.64 -24.92 4.27
C GLN A 249 27.90 -25.84 3.28
N ARG A 250 26.61 -25.63 3.07
CA ARG A 250 25.79 -26.39 2.13
C ARG A 250 25.71 -25.76 0.74
N VAL A 251 26.24 -24.56 0.57
CA VAL A 251 26.22 -23.83 -0.69
C VAL A 251 27.48 -24.16 -1.49
N GLU A 252 27.28 -24.72 -2.69
CA GLU A 252 28.34 -25.02 -3.64
C GLU A 252 28.38 -23.95 -4.72
N LEU A 253 29.47 -23.18 -4.74
CA LEU A 253 29.71 -22.19 -5.76
C LEU A 253 30.40 -22.84 -6.97
N HIS A 254 29.71 -22.83 -8.11
CA HIS A 254 30.19 -23.40 -9.36
C HIS A 254 30.78 -22.30 -10.27
N SER A 255 30.59 -22.41 -11.59
CA SER A 255 31.08 -21.42 -12.56
C SER A 255 30.61 -20.00 -12.22
N VAL A 256 31.57 -19.08 -12.08
CA VAL A 256 31.35 -17.64 -11.87
C VAL A 256 32.04 -16.88 -12.99
N VAL A 257 31.28 -16.05 -13.70
CA VAL A 257 31.82 -15.14 -14.71
C VAL A 257 32.76 -14.09 -14.09
N GLU A 258 33.88 -13.81 -14.75
CA GLU A 258 34.89 -12.83 -14.29
C GLU A 258 34.46 -11.38 -14.58
N VAL A 259 33.64 -10.83 -13.68
CA VAL A 259 33.16 -9.44 -13.71
C VAL A 259 33.24 -8.81 -12.32
N ALA A 260 33.23 -7.49 -12.26
CA ALA A 260 33.12 -6.73 -11.01
C ALA A 260 31.76 -6.02 -10.93
N ILE A 261 31.24 -5.84 -9.73
CA ILE A 261 29.99 -5.14 -9.45
C ILE A 261 30.31 -3.73 -8.96
N SER A 262 29.59 -2.75 -9.49
CA SER A 262 29.66 -1.35 -9.06
C SER A 262 29.46 -1.21 -7.54
N GLY A 263 30.35 -0.45 -6.89
CA GLY A 263 30.38 -0.31 -5.42
C GLY A 263 29.01 -0.06 -4.76
N PRO A 264 28.22 0.94 -5.19
CA PRO A 264 26.91 1.23 -4.60
C PRO A 264 25.90 0.07 -4.66
N THR A 265 26.12 -0.90 -5.54
CA THR A 265 25.26 -2.08 -5.77
C THR A 265 25.75 -3.31 -5.00
N VAL A 266 27.00 -3.34 -4.53
CA VAL A 266 27.61 -4.50 -3.87
C VAL A 266 26.82 -4.93 -2.64
N GLU A 267 26.59 -4.03 -1.69
CA GLU A 267 25.91 -4.36 -0.44
C GLU A 267 24.43 -4.78 -0.66
N PRO A 268 23.63 -4.04 -1.45
CA PRO A 268 22.29 -4.48 -1.85
C PRO A 268 22.27 -5.87 -2.50
N LEU A 269 23.24 -6.18 -3.35
CA LEU A 269 23.32 -7.47 -4.03
C LEU A 269 23.69 -8.59 -3.07
N ILE A 270 24.68 -8.37 -2.18
CA ILE A 270 25.03 -9.31 -1.11
C ILE A 270 23.80 -9.62 -0.27
N HIS A 271 23.04 -8.60 0.12
CA HIS A 271 21.85 -8.76 0.94
C HIS A 271 20.75 -9.54 0.22
N ALA A 272 20.43 -9.19 -1.03
CA ALA A 272 19.43 -9.91 -1.81
C ALA A 272 19.80 -11.39 -2.00
N LEU A 273 21.07 -11.67 -2.33
CA LEU A 273 21.55 -13.04 -2.49
C LEU A 273 21.57 -13.80 -1.17
N ALA A 274 21.93 -13.17 -0.06
CA ALA A 274 21.90 -13.80 1.26
C ALA A 274 20.47 -14.23 1.64
N GLU A 275 19.46 -13.40 1.36
CA GLU A 275 18.05 -13.77 1.61
C GLU A 275 17.58 -14.92 0.70
N LEU A 276 18.01 -14.96 -0.56
CA LEU A 276 17.70 -16.08 -1.45
C LEU A 276 18.39 -17.38 -1.00
N LEU A 277 19.66 -17.31 -0.59
CA LEU A 277 20.42 -18.45 -0.09
C LEU A 277 19.89 -18.96 1.27
N ASP A 278 19.46 -18.06 2.17
CA ASP A 278 18.84 -18.44 3.45
C ASP A 278 17.54 -19.22 3.18
N ASN A 279 16.72 -18.75 2.25
CA ASN A 279 15.51 -19.45 1.84
C ASN A 279 15.82 -20.82 1.23
N ALA A 280 16.72 -20.87 0.25
CA ALA A 280 17.12 -22.12 -0.42
C ALA A 280 17.63 -23.17 0.59
N THR A 281 18.51 -22.75 1.51
CA THR A 281 19.06 -23.66 2.53
C THR A 281 18.01 -24.06 3.56
N ARG A 282 17.13 -23.15 4.02
CA ARG A 282 16.10 -23.42 5.02
C ARG A 282 15.00 -24.37 4.53
N TYR A 283 14.59 -24.26 3.27
CA TYR A 283 13.52 -25.09 2.69
C TYR A 283 14.02 -26.39 2.05
N SER A 284 15.32 -26.62 2.08
CA SER A 284 15.95 -27.83 1.58
C SER A 284 16.32 -28.80 2.72
N PRO A 285 16.13 -30.13 2.54
CA PRO A 285 16.57 -31.12 3.53
C PRO A 285 18.06 -30.96 3.87
N PRO A 286 18.49 -31.17 5.12
CA PRO A 286 19.85 -30.88 5.57
C PRO A 286 20.94 -31.64 4.80
N GLN A 287 20.58 -32.77 4.18
CA GLN A 287 21.49 -33.65 3.43
C GLN A 287 21.77 -33.14 2.01
N THR A 288 20.93 -32.22 1.51
CA THR A 288 21.02 -31.69 0.14
C THR A 288 21.94 -30.47 0.09
N ARG A 289 22.57 -30.28 -1.07
CA ARG A 289 23.39 -29.10 -1.38
C ARG A 289 22.54 -28.07 -2.14
N VAL A 290 22.90 -26.80 -1.98
CA VAL A 290 22.35 -25.69 -2.74
C VAL A 290 23.41 -25.26 -3.73
N HIS A 291 23.08 -25.24 -5.01
CA HIS A 291 24.03 -24.93 -6.07
C HIS A 291 23.88 -23.48 -6.50
N MET A 292 24.99 -22.76 -6.57
CA MET A 292 25.03 -21.36 -7.00
C MET A 292 25.94 -21.21 -8.21
N THR A 293 25.41 -20.64 -9.29
CA THR A 293 26.14 -20.35 -10.54
C THR A 293 25.95 -18.89 -10.92
N ALA A 294 26.95 -18.29 -11.56
CA ALA A 294 26.82 -16.95 -12.13
C ALA A 294 27.33 -16.92 -13.57
N VAL A 295 26.43 -16.65 -14.51
CA VAL A 295 26.69 -16.70 -15.96
C VAL A 295 26.29 -15.39 -16.63
N GLU A 296 26.99 -15.03 -17.69
CA GLU A 296 26.62 -13.88 -18.52
C GLU A 296 25.49 -14.27 -19.48
N VAL A 297 24.47 -13.42 -19.56
CA VAL A 297 23.29 -13.55 -20.41
C VAL A 297 23.05 -12.24 -21.17
N GLN A 298 22.15 -12.25 -22.16
CA GLN A 298 21.86 -11.05 -22.96
C GLN A 298 21.40 -9.85 -22.11
N SER A 299 20.67 -10.12 -21.02
CA SER A 299 20.14 -9.09 -20.12
C SER A 299 21.13 -8.61 -19.04
N GLY A 300 22.33 -9.19 -18.95
CA GLY A 300 23.34 -8.88 -17.93
C GLY A 300 23.96 -10.14 -17.33
N ILE A 301 24.07 -10.21 -16.00
CA ILE A 301 24.61 -11.39 -15.31
C ILE A 301 23.47 -12.09 -14.58
N ALA A 302 23.26 -13.38 -14.86
CA ALA A 302 22.31 -14.21 -14.17
C ALA A 302 23.02 -14.97 -13.04
N VAL A 303 22.60 -14.72 -11.80
CA VAL A 303 22.95 -15.54 -10.63
C VAL A 303 21.81 -16.51 -10.39
N GLU A 304 22.08 -17.81 -10.56
CA GLU A 304 21.11 -18.87 -10.33
C GLU A 304 21.44 -19.57 -9.00
N ILE A 305 20.43 -19.71 -8.16
CA ILE A 305 20.47 -20.46 -6.89
C ILE A 305 19.46 -21.58 -7.03
N GLU A 306 19.94 -22.81 -7.04
CA GLU A 306 19.12 -24.00 -7.24
C GLU A 306 19.16 -24.90 -6.01
N ASP A 307 17.98 -25.24 -5.53
CA ASP A 307 17.78 -26.05 -4.32
C ASP A 307 17.06 -27.37 -4.61
N GLY A 308 17.26 -28.35 -3.72
CA GLY A 308 16.62 -29.67 -3.76
C GLY A 308 15.52 -29.82 -2.72
N GLY A 309 14.87 -28.72 -2.35
CA GLY A 309 13.83 -28.65 -1.33
C GLY A 309 12.44 -28.97 -1.84
N VAL A 310 11.45 -28.52 -1.08
CA VAL A 310 10.05 -28.60 -1.49
C VAL A 310 9.78 -27.51 -2.53
N GLY A 311 9.45 -27.90 -3.76
CA GLY A 311 9.06 -26.97 -4.81
C GLY A 311 7.84 -26.11 -4.43
N LEU A 312 7.63 -25.01 -5.17
CA LEU A 312 6.48 -24.14 -4.95
C LEU A 312 5.25 -24.67 -5.72
N GLY A 313 4.16 -24.93 -5.00
CA GLY A 313 2.84 -25.09 -5.62
C GLY A 313 2.38 -23.81 -6.31
N GLU A 314 1.45 -23.90 -7.25
CA GLU A 314 1.08 -22.78 -8.13
C GLU A 314 0.58 -21.54 -7.36
N GLU A 315 -0.28 -21.71 -6.36
CA GLU A 315 -0.74 -20.60 -5.52
C GLU A 315 0.40 -19.96 -4.70
N ALA A 316 1.37 -20.76 -4.25
CA ALA A 316 2.52 -20.25 -3.50
C ALA A 316 3.49 -19.51 -4.43
N ARG A 317 3.68 -20.01 -5.65
CA ARG A 317 4.47 -19.36 -6.71
C ARG A 317 3.86 -18.01 -7.09
N LEU A 318 2.55 -17.95 -7.35
CA LEU A 318 1.86 -16.71 -7.68
C LEU A 318 1.93 -15.68 -6.55
N ARG A 319 1.82 -16.12 -5.28
CA ARG A 319 2.01 -15.23 -4.12
C ARG A 319 3.45 -14.72 -4.02
N ALA A 320 4.45 -15.58 -4.24
CA ALA A 320 5.84 -15.16 -4.21
C ALA A 320 6.17 -14.17 -5.34
N GLU A 321 5.67 -14.44 -6.56
CA GLU A 321 5.81 -13.53 -7.71
C GLU A 321 5.10 -12.20 -7.47
N ARG A 322 3.91 -12.24 -6.85
CA ARG A 322 3.20 -11.05 -6.41
C ARG A 322 4.02 -10.24 -5.42
N VAL A 323 4.56 -10.85 -4.37
CA VAL A 323 5.44 -10.14 -3.40
C VAL A 323 6.66 -9.52 -4.09
N LEU A 324 7.31 -10.24 -5.00
CA LEU A 324 8.44 -9.71 -5.79
C LEU A 324 8.03 -8.56 -6.72
N ALA A 325 6.77 -8.53 -7.19
CA ALA A 325 6.24 -7.52 -8.11
C ALA A 325 5.61 -6.30 -7.40
N GLU A 326 4.82 -6.50 -6.35
CA GLU A 326 4.02 -5.47 -5.65
C GLU A 326 4.87 -4.50 -4.85
N VAL A 327 6.11 -4.86 -4.50
CA VAL A 327 7.04 -3.87 -3.93
C VAL A 327 7.25 -2.69 -4.90
N LYS A 328 6.99 -2.87 -6.20
CA LYS A 328 7.04 -1.81 -7.22
C LYS A 328 6.03 -0.67 -7.02
N SER A 329 4.83 -0.96 -6.50
CA SER A 329 3.77 0.04 -6.22
C SER A 329 3.81 0.58 -4.79
N GLY A 330 4.79 0.11 -4.02
CA GLY A 330 4.93 0.44 -2.63
C GLY A 330 4.37 -0.68 -1.75
N LEU A 331 5.26 -1.30 -0.98
CA LEU A 331 4.95 -2.43 -0.12
C LEU A 331 3.79 -2.08 0.82
N ASP A 332 2.68 -2.80 0.70
CA ASP A 332 1.70 -2.88 1.78
C ASP A 332 2.25 -3.86 2.82
N LEU A 333 2.77 -3.30 3.90
CA LEU A 333 3.32 -4.06 5.01
C LEU A 333 2.24 -4.89 5.72
N ALA A 334 0.94 -4.60 5.49
CA ALA A 334 -0.19 -5.37 6.00
C ALA A 334 -0.29 -6.77 5.35
N ASP A 335 0.17 -6.92 4.10
CA ASP A 335 0.17 -8.20 3.36
C ASP A 335 1.27 -9.18 3.81
N LEU A 336 2.12 -8.78 4.77
CA LEU A 336 3.11 -9.69 5.35
C LEU A 336 2.48 -10.86 6.14
N GLY A 337 1.19 -10.76 6.51
CA GLY A 337 0.44 -11.85 7.15
C GLY A 337 0.98 -12.29 8.50
N GLY A 338 0.37 -13.34 9.08
CA GLY A 338 0.73 -13.85 10.42
C GLY A 338 2.09 -14.56 10.52
N ASN A 339 2.76 -14.82 9.38
CA ASN A 339 4.09 -15.42 9.35
C ASN A 339 4.94 -14.70 8.28
N PRO A 340 5.50 -13.52 8.62
CA PRO A 340 6.09 -12.61 7.65
C PRO A 340 7.28 -13.28 6.96
N ARG A 341 7.12 -13.60 5.67
CA ARG A 341 8.21 -14.07 4.80
C ARG A 341 9.09 -12.90 4.39
N LEU A 342 9.75 -12.29 5.39
CA LEU A 342 10.54 -11.06 5.26
C LEU A 342 11.55 -11.14 4.11
N GLY A 343 12.17 -12.30 3.89
CA GLY A 343 13.22 -12.47 2.90
C GLY A 343 12.80 -12.10 1.47
N LEU A 344 11.69 -12.65 0.96
CA LEU A 344 11.24 -12.33 -0.41
C LEU A 344 10.80 -10.86 -0.55
N SER A 345 10.20 -10.27 0.49
CA SER A 345 9.83 -8.85 0.50
C SER A 345 11.06 -7.94 0.46
N VAL A 346 12.13 -8.30 1.19
CA VAL A 346 13.43 -7.61 1.16
C VAL A 346 14.05 -7.73 -0.22
N VAL A 347 14.08 -8.93 -0.80
CA VAL A 347 14.58 -9.15 -2.17
C VAL A 347 13.79 -8.31 -3.18
N GLY A 348 12.46 -8.27 -3.08
CA GLY A 348 11.61 -7.43 -3.94
C GLY A 348 11.94 -5.94 -3.83
N ARG A 349 12.17 -5.43 -2.61
CA ARG A 349 12.55 -4.02 -2.37
C ARG A 349 13.92 -3.68 -2.92
N LEU A 350 14.92 -4.54 -2.70
CA LEU A 350 16.27 -4.36 -3.24
C LEU A 350 16.27 -4.46 -4.76
N ALA A 351 15.52 -5.41 -5.32
CA ALA A 351 15.35 -5.59 -6.76
C ALA A 351 14.71 -4.35 -7.42
N GLN A 352 13.68 -3.78 -6.82
CA GLN A 352 13.07 -2.53 -7.31
C GLN A 352 14.08 -1.37 -7.25
N THR A 353 14.75 -1.17 -6.12
CA THR A 353 15.64 -0.03 -5.88
C THR A 353 16.89 -0.08 -6.79
N HIS A 354 17.42 -1.28 -7.03
CA HIS A 354 18.66 -1.49 -7.79
C HIS A 354 18.43 -2.09 -9.18
N ARG A 355 17.19 -2.18 -9.65
CA ARG A 355 16.80 -2.72 -10.97
C ARG A 355 17.19 -4.18 -11.21
N PHE A 356 17.33 -4.98 -10.15
CA PHE A 356 17.49 -6.43 -10.33
C PHE A 356 16.18 -7.05 -10.84
N GLN A 357 16.29 -8.12 -11.61
CA GLN A 357 15.12 -8.92 -11.99
C GLN A 357 15.22 -10.26 -11.28
N VAL A 358 14.17 -10.62 -10.55
CA VAL A 358 14.12 -11.88 -9.82
C VAL A 358 13.00 -12.72 -10.36
N SER A 359 13.28 -13.98 -10.66
CA SER A 359 12.27 -14.96 -11.08
C SER A 359 12.48 -16.28 -10.36
N LEU A 360 11.37 -16.95 -10.07
CA LEU A 360 11.37 -18.27 -9.45
C LEU A 360 10.94 -19.29 -10.52
N ARG A 361 11.65 -20.42 -10.57
CA ARG A 361 11.43 -21.51 -11.51
C ARG A 361 11.49 -22.84 -10.75
N PRO A 362 10.88 -23.91 -11.28
CA PRO A 362 11.13 -25.25 -10.77
C PRO A 362 12.61 -25.64 -10.93
N SER A 363 13.19 -26.24 -9.90
CA SER A 363 14.54 -26.81 -9.92
C SER A 363 14.54 -28.20 -10.55
N ALA A 364 15.65 -28.56 -11.21
CA ALA A 364 15.87 -29.92 -11.68
C ALA A 364 16.00 -30.94 -10.53
N TYR A 365 16.32 -30.46 -9.33
CA TYR A 365 16.42 -31.27 -8.10
C TYR A 365 15.09 -31.36 -7.32
N GLY A 366 13.98 -30.88 -7.89
CA GLY A 366 12.64 -30.96 -7.31
C GLY A 366 12.25 -29.78 -6.41
N GLY A 367 13.20 -28.90 -6.08
CA GLY A 367 12.98 -27.69 -5.31
C GLY A 367 12.70 -26.45 -6.15
N VAL A 368 13.29 -25.32 -5.76
CA VAL A 368 13.15 -24.04 -6.46
C VAL A 368 14.50 -23.61 -7.05
N ARG A 369 14.43 -23.00 -8.24
CA ARG A 369 15.53 -22.25 -8.84
C ARG A 369 15.19 -20.77 -8.81
N ALA A 370 15.90 -20.00 -8.00
CA ALA A 370 15.82 -18.55 -7.99
C ALA A 370 16.86 -17.99 -8.96
N VAL A 371 16.42 -17.15 -9.90
CA VAL A 371 17.29 -16.47 -10.87
C VAL A 371 17.23 -14.98 -10.59
N LEU A 372 18.36 -14.40 -10.22
CA LEU A 372 18.56 -12.96 -10.03
C LEU A 372 19.42 -12.41 -11.17
N ILE A 373 18.86 -11.51 -11.96
CA ILE A 373 19.55 -10.85 -13.07
C ILE A 373 20.05 -9.48 -12.60
N ILE A 374 21.36 -9.29 -12.73
CA ILE A 374 22.05 -8.03 -12.49
C ILE A 374 22.18 -7.31 -13.85
N PRO A 375 21.60 -6.12 -14.02
CA PRO A 375 21.75 -5.32 -15.24
C PRO A 375 23.22 -5.09 -15.60
N ARG A 376 23.52 -5.11 -16.90
CA ARG A 376 24.90 -5.00 -17.43
C ARG A 376 25.58 -3.68 -17.03
N ASP A 377 24.83 -2.59 -16.88
CA ASP A 377 25.34 -1.28 -16.47
C ASP A 377 25.77 -1.22 -15.00
N LEU A 378 25.40 -2.20 -14.19
CA LEU A 378 25.86 -2.34 -12.80
C LEU A 378 27.11 -3.20 -12.66
N ALA A 379 27.55 -3.82 -13.76
CA ALA A 379 28.74 -4.65 -13.84
C ALA A 379 29.82 -3.98 -14.69
N THR A 380 31.07 -4.18 -14.31
CA THR A 380 32.24 -3.68 -15.02
C THR A 380 33.23 -4.81 -15.25
N ALA A 381 34.19 -4.60 -16.15
CA ALA A 381 35.37 -5.47 -16.20
C ALA A 381 36.08 -5.46 -14.84
N VAL A 382 36.72 -6.58 -14.47
CA VAL A 382 37.46 -6.68 -13.21
C VAL A 382 38.64 -5.69 -13.26
N PRO A 383 38.78 -4.77 -12.28
CA PRO A 383 39.93 -3.88 -12.24
C PRO A 383 41.22 -4.68 -12.13
N LEU A 384 42.18 -4.46 -13.04
CA LEU A 384 43.49 -5.15 -13.07
C LEU A 384 44.30 -5.00 -11.78
N SER A 385 43.96 -4.03 -10.92
CA SER A 385 44.61 -3.83 -9.61
C SER A 385 44.17 -4.84 -8.53
N ALA A 386 43.14 -5.65 -8.76
CA ALA A 386 42.75 -6.76 -7.87
C ALA A 386 43.48 -8.08 -8.23
N ALA A 387 44.20 -8.10 -9.34
CA ALA A 387 45.05 -9.22 -9.75
C ALA A 387 46.51 -8.92 -9.38
N SER A 388 46.86 -9.07 -8.10
CA SER A 388 48.26 -9.36 -7.78
C SER A 388 48.53 -10.82 -8.16
N PRO A 389 49.42 -11.12 -9.11
CA PRO A 389 49.76 -12.48 -9.45
C PRO A 389 50.83 -12.99 -8.47
N GLY A 390 50.44 -13.91 -7.58
CA GLY A 390 51.41 -14.52 -6.65
C GLY A 390 50.81 -15.43 -5.59
N ALA A 391 50.38 -16.63 -5.98
CA ALA A 391 50.53 -17.90 -5.26
C ALA A 391 49.36 -18.84 -5.61
N ALA A 392 49.64 -19.87 -6.41
CA ALA A 392 48.78 -21.02 -6.53
C ALA A 392 48.72 -21.74 -5.17
N VAL A 393 47.69 -21.44 -4.38
CA VAL A 393 47.37 -22.21 -3.17
C VAL A 393 46.58 -23.43 -3.61
N ARG A 394 47.20 -24.61 -3.53
CA ARG A 394 46.48 -25.88 -3.57
C ARG A 394 45.52 -25.94 -2.37
N PRO A 395 44.29 -26.44 -2.51
CA PRO A 395 43.34 -26.48 -1.40
C PRO A 395 43.80 -27.50 -0.35
N ASN A 396 44.21 -27.02 0.81
CA ASN A 396 44.38 -27.83 2.03
C ASN A 396 43.10 -27.67 2.88
N PRO A 397 42.35 -28.75 3.19
CA PRO A 397 41.06 -28.65 3.89
C PRO A 397 41.13 -28.15 5.34
N ASN A 398 42.32 -27.97 5.94
CA ASN A 398 42.50 -27.63 7.36
C ASN A 398 43.15 -26.25 7.59
N THR A 399 42.82 -25.25 6.77
CA THR A 399 43.30 -23.87 7.01
C THR A 399 42.16 -23.06 7.64
N PRO A 400 42.29 -22.55 8.88
CA PRO A 400 41.31 -21.63 9.45
C PRO A 400 41.17 -20.40 8.54
N MET A 401 39.94 -19.91 8.37
CA MET A 401 39.67 -18.68 7.63
C MET A 401 40.57 -17.55 8.16
N PRO A 402 41.31 -16.83 7.29
CA PRO A 402 41.87 -15.57 7.73
C PRO A 402 40.70 -14.64 8.03
N ALA A 403 40.58 -14.22 9.28
CA ALA A 403 39.80 -13.05 9.63
C ALA A 403 40.26 -11.91 8.71
N ILE A 404 39.32 -11.35 7.94
CA ILE A 404 39.58 -10.14 7.17
C ILE A 404 40.07 -9.12 8.19
N ALA A 405 41.33 -8.74 8.10
CA ALA A 405 41.95 -7.78 9.01
C ALA A 405 41.08 -6.52 9.05
N LEU A 406 40.48 -6.27 10.21
CA LEU A 406 39.89 -4.99 10.55
C LEU A 406 41.03 -3.98 10.50
N GLU A 407 41.07 -3.15 9.45
CA GLU A 407 41.79 -1.89 9.52
C GLU A 407 41.14 -1.08 10.63
N SER A 408 41.82 -1.03 11.78
CA SER A 408 41.42 -0.26 12.95
C SER A 408 41.48 1.23 12.63
N GLU A 409 40.38 1.81 12.16
CA GLU A 409 40.10 3.21 12.45
C GLU A 409 39.69 3.31 13.93
N GLU A 410 40.45 4.04 14.73
CA GLU A 410 40.06 4.38 16.10
C GLU A 410 38.66 5.03 16.09
N PRO A 411 37.70 4.53 16.88
CA PRO A 411 36.38 5.12 16.92
C PRO A 411 36.47 6.49 17.57
N GLN A 412 36.24 7.55 16.78
CA GLN A 412 36.02 8.88 17.35
C GLN A 412 34.81 8.81 18.28
N ARG A 413 35.05 8.96 19.60
CA ARG A 413 34.00 9.04 20.63
C ARG A 413 33.02 10.16 20.29
N ILE A 414 31.84 9.77 19.79
CA ILE A 414 30.69 10.66 19.65
C ILE A 414 30.15 10.92 21.07
N LYS A 415 30.26 12.16 21.56
CA LYS A 415 29.61 12.54 22.82
C LYS A 415 28.10 12.67 22.58
N ILE A 416 27.33 11.85 23.29
CA ILE A 416 25.87 11.82 23.30
C ILE A 416 25.38 12.72 24.44
N ASN A 417 24.33 13.52 24.21
CA ASN A 417 23.68 14.30 25.28
C ASN A 417 22.70 13.42 26.08
N ASN A 418 22.15 13.92 27.19
CA ASN A 418 21.19 13.18 28.03
C ASN A 418 19.91 12.74 27.31
N ASN A 419 19.70 13.14 26.04
CA ASN A 419 18.54 12.79 25.22
C ASN A 419 18.90 11.90 24.02
N GLY A 420 20.11 11.32 23.95
CA GLY A 420 20.43 10.27 22.98
C GLY A 420 20.72 10.73 21.54
N LEU A 421 20.99 12.01 21.28
CA LEU A 421 21.23 12.56 19.93
C LEU A 421 22.69 13.02 19.71
N PRO A 422 23.29 12.83 18.50
CA PRO A 422 24.66 13.28 18.20
C PRO A 422 24.76 14.81 18.02
N GLN A 423 25.77 15.44 18.65
CA GLN A 423 26.07 16.87 18.45
C GLN A 423 26.96 17.13 17.22
N ARG A 424 26.51 18.01 16.31
CA ARG A 424 27.30 18.49 15.17
C ARG A 424 28.26 19.61 15.60
N ARG A 425 29.58 19.42 15.50
CA ARG A 425 30.56 20.52 15.64
C ARG A 425 30.47 21.45 14.42
N ARG A 426 30.32 22.76 14.64
CA ARG A 426 30.62 23.77 13.61
C ARG A 426 32.14 23.83 13.45
N GLY A 427 32.62 23.42 12.28
CA GLY A 427 34.04 23.47 11.93
C GLY A 427 34.54 24.90 11.81
N VAL A 428 35.73 25.12 12.35
CA VAL A 428 36.56 26.32 12.24
C VAL A 428 37.07 26.43 10.81
N THR A 429 36.77 27.55 10.14
CA THR A 429 37.33 27.92 8.83
C THR A 429 38.75 28.47 8.99
N ALA A 430 39.69 27.94 8.20
CA ALA A 430 41.04 28.48 8.00
C ALA A 430 41.00 29.81 7.22
N PRO A 431 41.96 30.74 7.41
CA PRO A 431 41.92 32.07 6.80
C PRO A 431 42.53 32.08 5.39
N LEU A 432 41.87 32.79 4.47
CA LEU A 432 42.45 33.24 3.21
C LEU A 432 42.36 34.78 3.15
N ASN A 433 43.52 35.40 2.98
CA ASN A 433 43.72 36.83 2.76
C ASN A 433 43.14 37.27 1.40
N GLY A 434 42.56 38.48 1.34
CA GLY A 434 42.36 39.20 0.07
C GLY A 434 41.20 40.20 0.02
N SER A 435 41.48 41.42 0.48
CA SER A 435 40.95 42.74 0.06
C SER A 435 39.61 42.88 -0.69
N GLY A 436 38.72 43.75 -0.19
CA GLY A 436 37.75 44.44 -1.05
C GLY A 436 36.43 44.91 -0.45
N SER A 437 36.44 46.14 0.09
CA SER A 437 35.36 47.15 0.06
C SER A 437 33.99 46.93 0.73
N GLN A 438 33.63 47.95 1.51
CA GLN A 438 32.38 48.20 2.22
C GLN A 438 31.14 48.28 1.32
N ARG A 439 29.99 47.80 1.82
CA ARG A 439 28.70 48.54 1.71
C ARG A 439 27.66 48.05 2.73
N SER A 440 27.21 48.98 3.55
CA SER A 440 26.15 48.86 4.56
C SER A 440 24.76 48.80 3.91
N LEU A 441 23.87 47.89 4.34
CA LEU A 441 22.40 48.08 4.31
C LEU A 441 21.71 47.27 5.43
N THR A 442 21.15 48.03 6.37
CA THR A 442 19.94 47.85 7.21
C THR A 442 19.22 46.48 7.26
N ALA A 443 19.02 45.97 8.49
CA ALA A 443 18.08 44.90 8.82
C ALA A 443 16.82 45.45 9.54
N PRO A 444 15.59 44.99 9.21
CA PRO A 444 14.39 45.35 9.96
C PRO A 444 14.12 44.40 11.14
N ARG A 445 13.61 44.98 12.24
CA ARG A 445 13.14 44.32 13.47
C ARG A 445 11.88 43.47 13.21
N GLY A 446 11.88 42.23 13.69
CA GLY A 446 10.69 41.39 13.91
C GLY A 446 10.46 41.10 15.41
N PRO A 447 9.23 40.79 15.85
CA PRO A 447 8.79 40.94 17.24
C PRO A 447 9.16 39.78 18.16
N GLN A 448 9.20 40.09 19.45
CA GLN A 448 9.57 39.23 20.58
C GLN A 448 8.49 38.15 20.82
N SER A 449 8.90 36.88 20.90
CA SER A 449 8.04 35.76 21.27
C SER A 449 8.04 35.54 22.78
N ALA A 450 6.84 35.33 23.31
CA ALA A 450 6.49 35.18 24.72
C ALA A 450 7.05 33.89 25.38
N ALA A 451 7.14 33.96 26.72
CA ALA A 451 7.62 32.93 27.64
C ALA A 451 6.75 31.65 27.68
N PRO A 452 7.32 30.49 28.06
CA PRO A 452 6.57 29.24 28.19
C PRO A 452 5.79 29.15 29.53
N PRO A 453 4.67 28.40 29.58
CA PRO A 453 3.88 28.21 30.80
C PRO A 453 4.49 27.14 31.74
N PRO A 454 4.12 27.15 33.04
CA PRO A 454 4.72 26.29 34.06
C PRO A 454 4.17 24.85 34.05
N PRO A 455 4.91 23.87 34.60
CA PRO A 455 4.49 22.48 34.65
C PRO A 455 3.44 22.21 35.73
N VAL A 456 2.47 21.37 35.37
CA VAL A 456 1.43 20.81 36.25
C VAL A 456 1.97 19.67 37.10
N SER A 457 1.68 19.74 38.40
CA SER A 457 2.02 18.74 39.42
C SER A 457 1.08 17.53 39.35
N SER A 458 1.61 16.32 39.16
CA SER A 458 0.88 15.07 39.40
C SER A 458 1.33 14.44 40.72
N ASN A 459 0.38 14.27 41.64
CA ASN A 459 0.57 13.66 42.95
C ASN A 459 0.73 12.13 42.90
N ALA A 460 1.38 11.65 43.97
CA ALA A 460 1.29 10.34 44.63
C ALA A 460 2.10 9.15 44.06
N SER A 461 3.26 8.96 44.69
CA SER A 461 4.10 7.76 44.68
C SER A 461 3.42 6.60 45.43
N ALA A 462 3.40 5.41 44.83
CA ALA A 462 3.30 4.12 45.53
C ALA A 462 4.70 3.47 45.59
N PRO A 463 5.04 2.71 46.65
CA PRO A 463 6.38 2.14 46.81
C PRO A 463 6.64 1.03 45.76
N ALA A 464 7.81 1.10 45.12
CA ALA A 464 8.25 0.17 44.09
C ALA A 464 8.47 -1.24 44.67
N ALA A 465 7.86 -2.25 44.05
CA ALA A 465 8.16 -3.66 44.30
C ALA A 465 9.59 -4.00 43.82
N PRO A 466 10.31 -4.92 44.49
CA PRO A 466 11.64 -5.34 44.07
C PRO A 466 11.63 -6.02 42.69
N PRO A 467 12.71 -5.90 41.90
CA PRO A 467 12.78 -6.50 40.57
C PRO A 467 12.71 -8.03 40.66
N PRO A 468 11.98 -8.71 39.73
CA PRO A 468 11.89 -10.15 39.73
C PRO A 468 13.25 -10.80 39.46
N PRO A 469 13.52 -12.01 39.99
CA PRO A 469 14.77 -12.72 39.76
C PRO A 469 14.98 -13.05 38.26
N PRO A 470 16.24 -13.10 37.80
CA PRO A 470 16.58 -13.28 36.38
C PRO A 470 16.05 -14.62 35.85
N GLY A 471 15.45 -14.60 34.66
CA GLY A 471 14.93 -15.79 33.95
C GLY A 471 13.41 -15.81 33.77
N LEU A 472 12.65 -15.12 34.63
CA LEU A 472 11.17 -15.06 34.53
C LEU A 472 10.67 -14.26 33.32
N TRP A 473 11.44 -13.28 32.85
CA TRP A 473 11.10 -12.52 31.65
C TRP A 473 11.18 -13.37 30.37
N LEU A 474 12.09 -14.36 30.33
CA LEU A 474 12.24 -15.25 29.19
C LEU A 474 11.06 -16.21 29.05
N ALA A 475 10.54 -16.71 30.17
CA ALA A 475 9.33 -17.54 30.21
C ALA A 475 8.07 -16.73 29.82
N ALA A 476 7.92 -15.51 30.35
CA ALA A 476 6.81 -14.63 29.97
C ALA A 476 6.86 -14.22 28.49
N PHE A 477 8.06 -13.99 27.95
CA PHE A 477 8.27 -13.68 26.53
C PHE A 477 7.99 -14.89 25.62
N GLN A 478 8.48 -16.09 25.99
CA GLN A 478 8.22 -17.32 25.23
C GLN A 478 6.73 -17.69 25.24
N ASN A 479 6.02 -17.49 26.35
CA ASN A 479 4.58 -17.73 26.42
C ASN A 479 3.77 -16.73 25.57
N ALA A 480 4.20 -15.45 25.54
CA ALA A 480 3.58 -14.43 24.69
C ALA A 480 3.83 -14.66 23.20
N VAL A 481 4.99 -15.22 22.82
CA VAL A 481 5.34 -15.57 21.44
C VAL A 481 4.69 -16.89 21.00
N SER A 482 4.43 -17.82 21.93
CA SER A 482 3.84 -19.14 21.63
C SER A 482 2.31 -19.16 21.71
N GLY A 483 1.67 -18.10 22.19
CA GLY A 483 0.21 -17.95 22.21
C GLY A 483 -0.51 -18.68 23.35
N GLU A 484 0.19 -19.15 24.37
CA GLU A 484 -0.42 -19.81 25.54
C GLU A 484 -0.72 -18.78 26.64
N SER A 485 -1.99 -18.42 26.79
CA SER A 485 -2.49 -17.61 27.90
C SER A 485 -2.78 -18.49 29.12
N THR A 486 -1.89 -18.54 30.10
CA THR A 486 -2.21 -19.16 31.40
C THR A 486 -2.93 -18.15 32.29
N SER A 487 -4.22 -18.39 32.50
CA SER A 487 -5.05 -17.78 33.53
C SER A 487 -4.56 -18.19 34.92
N THR A 488 -3.72 -17.37 35.55
CA THR A 488 -3.34 -17.55 36.96
C THR A 488 -4.14 -16.59 37.85
N GLN A 489 -5.39 -16.99 38.14
CA GLN A 489 -6.16 -16.54 39.31
C GLN A 489 -6.99 -17.71 39.83
N HIS A 490 -6.37 -18.56 40.66
CA HIS A 490 -6.95 -19.29 41.79
C HIS A 490 -6.04 -20.43 42.21
N ALA A 491 -5.19 -20.20 43.22
CA ALA A 491 -4.61 -21.24 44.07
C ALA A 491 -3.91 -20.56 45.27
N LEU A 492 -4.67 -19.85 46.09
CA LEU A 492 -4.22 -19.34 47.39
C LEU A 492 -5.40 -19.36 48.36
N THR A 493 -6.08 -20.51 48.46
CA THR A 493 -7.02 -20.87 49.53
C THR A 493 -7.14 -22.38 49.51
N ASP A 494 -6.22 -23.09 50.18
CA ASP A 494 -6.42 -24.41 50.78
C ASP A 494 -5.05 -24.97 51.18
N ASP A 495 -4.49 -24.45 52.28
CA ASP A 495 -3.57 -25.25 53.11
C ASP A 495 -3.57 -24.78 54.56
N ALA A 496 -4.77 -24.55 55.11
CA ALA A 496 -4.98 -24.21 56.51
C ALA A 496 -6.13 -25.02 57.09
N SER A 497 -6.12 -26.35 56.90
CA SER A 497 -6.89 -27.27 57.73
C SER A 497 -6.50 -28.71 57.46
N SER A 498 -5.40 -29.19 58.05
CA SER A 498 -5.23 -30.59 58.49
C SER A 498 -3.78 -30.84 58.94
N LYS A 499 -3.52 -30.62 60.24
CA LYS A 499 -2.63 -31.42 61.09
C LYS A 499 -2.66 -30.90 62.52
N GLU A 500 -3.80 -31.15 63.16
CA GLU A 500 -3.94 -31.19 64.62
C GLU A 500 -4.64 -32.54 64.91
N SER A 501 -3.86 -33.62 65.02
CA SER A 501 -4.17 -34.86 65.76
C SER A 501 -3.13 -35.95 65.43
N GLU A 502 -2.52 -36.46 66.51
CA GLU A 502 -1.66 -37.65 66.66
C GLU A 502 -0.24 -37.65 66.06
#